data_AF-A0A952LYR9-F1
#
_entry.id   AF-A0A952LYR9-F1
#
_cell.length_a   1.000
_cell.length_b   1.000
_cell.length_c   1.000
_cell.angle_alpha   90.00
_cell.angle_beta   90.00
_cell.angle_gamma   90.00
#
_symmetry.space_group_name_H-M   'P 1'
#
loop_
_entity.id
_entity.type
_entity.pdbx_description
1 polymer ?
#
loop_
_entity_poly.entity_id
_entity_poly.type
_entity_poly.pdbx_seq_one_letter_code
_entity_poly.pdbx_strand_id
1 'polypeptide(L)' 'RTRQLREWLANETSNLPLLLVTHQVNISALTGQFASSGEIIVVELTKENEIIVKGSFAPR' A
#
# COMPACT_ATOMS: atom_id res chain seq x y z
N ARG A 1 -14.65 -0.08 -2.58
CA ARG A 1 -13.55 -0.69 -3.35
C ARG A 1 -12.34 -1.03 -2.47
N THR A 2 -11.98 -0.19 -1.47
CA THR A 2 -10.84 -0.44 -0.56
C THR A 2 -10.97 -1.70 0.32
N ARG A 3 -12.18 -2.11 0.73
CA ARG A 3 -12.38 -3.29 1.60
C ARG A 3 -11.90 -4.60 0.95
N GLN A 4 -12.30 -4.84 -0.30
CA GLN A 4 -11.87 -6.03 -1.06
C GLN A 4 -10.36 -6.06 -1.27
N LEU A 5 -9.73 -4.89 -1.46
CA LEU A 5 -8.28 -4.79 -1.58
C LEU A 5 -7.58 -5.11 -0.25
N ARG A 6 -8.11 -4.66 0.89
CA ARG A 6 -7.60 -5.01 2.21
C ARG A 6 -7.75 -6.51 2.50
N GLU A 7 -8.88 -7.10 2.15
CA GLU A 7 -9.13 -8.53 2.27
C GLU A 7 -8.20 -9.35 1.36
N TRP A 8 -7.93 -8.88 0.14
CA TRP A 8 -6.97 -9.54 -0.74
C TRP A 8 -5.54 -9.44 -0.19
N LEU A 9 -5.10 -8.27 0.27
CA LEU A 9 -3.78 -8.08 0.90
C LEU A 9 -3.62 -8.97 2.15
N ALA A 10 -4.67 -9.10 2.95
CA ALA A 10 -4.71 -9.97 4.13
C ALA A 10 -4.51 -11.46 3.82
N ASN A 11 -4.88 -11.90 2.62
CA ASN A 11 -4.75 -13.28 2.17
C ASN A 11 -3.51 -13.49 1.29
N GLU A 12 -2.72 -12.44 1.04
CA GLU A 12 -1.46 -12.55 0.32
C GLU A 12 -0.43 -13.25 1.21
N THR A 13 0.02 -14.43 0.79
CA THR A 13 0.92 -15.31 1.57
C THR A 13 2.31 -15.41 0.96
N SER A 14 2.57 -14.71 -0.14
CA SER A 14 3.89 -14.65 -0.74
C SER A 14 4.88 -13.90 0.17
N ASN A 15 6.06 -14.49 0.36
CA ASN A 15 7.19 -13.81 1.01
C ASN A 15 7.97 -12.87 0.07
N LEU A 16 7.46 -12.65 -1.15
CA LEU A 16 8.07 -11.73 -2.11
C LEU A 16 7.53 -10.31 -1.96
N PRO A 17 8.33 -9.27 -2.22
CA PRO A 17 7.84 -7.91 -2.28
C PRO A 17 6.71 -7.77 -3.32
N LEU A 18 5.59 -7.17 -2.90
CA LEU A 18 4.44 -6.88 -3.76
C LEU A 18 4.50 -5.43 -4.26
N LEU A 19 4.35 -5.24 -5.58
CA LEU A 19 4.15 -3.91 -6.18
C LEU A 19 2.69 -3.73 -6.58
N LEU A 20 2.01 -2.79 -5.93
CA LEU A 20 0.63 -2.43 -6.25
C LEU A 20 0.58 -1.08 -6.98
N VAL A 21 0.17 -1.07 -8.24
CA VAL A 21 -0.09 0.15 -9.00
C VAL A 21 -1.59 0.46 -8.95
N THR A 22 -1.93 1.61 -8.37
CA THR A 22 -3.32 2.02 -8.19
C THR A 22 -3.42 3.55 -8.13
N HIS A 23 -4.65 4.07 -8.07
CA HIS A 23 -4.92 5.49 -7.93
C HIS A 23 -4.65 6.02 -6.52
N GLN A 24 -4.38 7.32 -6.43
CA GLN A 24 -4.18 8.08 -5.20
C GLN A 24 -5.26 7.83 -4.14
N VAL A 25 -6.53 7.71 -4.52
CA VAL A 25 -7.62 7.47 -3.55
C VAL A 25 -7.57 6.09 -2.88
N ASN A 26 -7.04 5.08 -3.55
CA ASN A 26 -6.83 3.77 -2.94
C ASN A 26 -5.57 3.79 -2.05
N ILE A 27 -4.52 4.50 -2.48
CA ILE A 27 -3.30 4.69 -1.69
C ILE A 27 -3.66 5.35 -0.36
N SER A 28 -4.33 6.51 -0.39
CA SER A 28 -4.69 7.23 0.83
C SER A 28 -5.65 6.45 1.72
N ALA A 29 -6.59 5.69 1.15
CA ALA A 29 -7.48 4.84 1.93
C ALA A 29 -6.77 3.62 2.57
N LEU A 30 -5.64 3.18 2.02
CA LEU A 30 -4.82 2.09 2.57
C LEU A 30 -3.81 2.60 3.60
N THR A 31 -3.11 3.68 3.29
CA THR A 31 -1.91 4.13 4.00
C THR A 31 -2.14 5.37 4.87
N GLY A 32 -3.26 6.07 4.71
CA GLY A 32 -3.51 7.37 5.33
C GLY A 32 -2.69 8.52 4.73
N GLN A 33 -1.88 8.27 3.69
CA GLN A 33 -1.00 9.25 3.07
C GLN A 33 -1.48 9.65 1.67
N PHE A 34 -1.29 10.92 1.31
CA PHE A 34 -1.58 11.42 -0.03
C PHE A 34 -0.32 11.35 -0.89
N ALA A 35 -0.29 10.41 -1.83
CA ALA A 35 0.79 10.30 -2.80
C ALA A 35 0.66 11.33 -3.92
N SER A 36 1.77 11.92 -4.31
CA SER A 36 1.90 12.72 -5.53
C SER A 36 1.96 11.82 -6.77
N SER A 37 1.79 12.41 -7.96
CA SER A 37 1.94 11.68 -9.22
C SER A 37 3.34 11.06 -9.33
N GLY A 38 3.41 9.75 -9.57
CA GLY A 38 4.67 9.00 -9.69
C GLY A 38 5.39 8.70 -8.37
N GLU A 39 4.82 9.09 -7.22
CA GLU A 39 5.40 8.78 -5.92
C GLU A 39 5.15 7.31 -5.53
N ILE A 40 6.19 6.65 -5.03
CA ILE A 40 6.11 5.29 -4.49
C ILE A 40 6.03 5.39 -2.97
N ILE A 41 5.01 4.78 -2.36
CA ILE A 41 4.93 4.61 -0.91
C ILE A 41 5.31 3.18 -0.57
N VAL A 42 6.29 3.02 0.32
CA VAL A 42 6.70 1.71 0.84
C VAL A 42 6.00 1.47 2.16
N VAL A 43 5.32 0.32 2.22
CA VAL A 43 4.57 -0.12 3.40
C VAL A 43 5.00 -1.51 3.82
N GLU A 44 4.88 -1.76 5.12
CA GLU A 44 4.99 -3.08 5.73
C GLU A 44 3.57 -3.54 6.09
N LEU A 45 3.20 -4.74 5.65
CA LEU A 45 1.98 -5.42 6.10
C LEU A 45 2.34 -6.31 7.27
N THR A 46 1.76 -6.06 8.44
CA THR A 46 1.99 -6.88 9.64
C THR A 46 1.17 -8.16 9.61
N LYS A 47 1.45 -9.07 10.56
CA LYS A 47 0.69 -10.32 10.71
C LYS A 47 -0.76 -10.09 11.11
N GLU A 48 -1.07 -8.92 11.66
CA GLU A 48 -2.39 -8.46 12.08
C GLU A 48 -3.13 -7.70 10.95
N ASN A 49 -2.62 -7.74 9.72
CA ASN A 49 -3.11 -6.99 8.55
C ASN A 49 -3.08 -5.47 8.73
N GLU A 50 -2.21 -4.97 9.61
CA GLU A 50 -1.97 -3.53 9.73
C GLU A 50 -1.00 -3.07 8.65
N ILE A 51 -1.23 -1.89 8.10
CA ILE A 51 -0.37 -1.27 7.09
C ILE A 51 0.45 -0.18 7.78
N ILE A 52 1.76 -0.38 7.86
CA ILE A 52 2.70 0.58 8.44
C ILE A 52 3.51 1.22 7.32
N VAL A 53 3.47 2.55 7.22
CA VAL A 53 4.26 3.29 6.23
C VAL A 53 5.71 3.38 6.68
N LYS A 54 6.63 2.93 5.83
CA LYS A 54 8.09 2.94 6.12
C LYS A 54 8.81 4.10 5.44
N GLY A 55 8.23 4.66 4.38
CA GLY A 55 8.76 5.84 3.69
C GLY A 55 8.13 6.03 2.31
N SER A 56 8.61 7.04 1.59
CA SER A 56 8.24 7.27 0.19
C SER A 56 9.43 7.70 -0.67
N PHE A 57 9.28 7.48 -1.97
CA PHE A 57 10.22 7.91 -3.00
C PHE A 57 9.47 8.80 -4.00
N ALA A 58 9.81 10.08 -4.02
CA ALA A 58 9.30 11.00 -5.02
C ALA A 58 10.02 10.78 -6.37
N PRO A 59 9.33 10.96 -7.51
CA PRO A 59 9.99 10.98 -8.80
C PRO A 59 10.98 12.17 -8.87
N ARG A 60 12.08 11.97 -9.60
CA ARG A 60 13.07 13.03 -9.90
C ARG A 60 12.63 13.89 -11.07
#